data_AF-A0A7V8AJS1-F1
#
_entry.id   AF-A0A7V8AJS1-F1
#
_cell.length_a   1.000
_cell.length_b   1.000
_cell.length_c   1.000
_cell.angle_alpha   90.00
_cell.angle_beta   90.00
_cell.angle_gamma   90.00
#
_symmetry.space_group_name_H-M   'P 1'
#
loop_
_entity.id
_entity.type
_entity.pdbx_description
1 polymer ?
#
loop_
_entity_poly.entity_id
_entity_poly.type
_entity_poly.pdbx_seq_one_letter_code
_entity_poly.pdbx_strand_id
1 'polypeptide(L)' 'MLRQFELVERIKSYDPNADEDAINRAYVYAMKMHGAQKRASGDPYFSHPIEVAGI' A
#
# COMPACT_ATOMS: atom_id res chain seq x y z
N MET A 1 5.87 7.92 -2.99
CA MET A 1 5.30 6.73 -2.32
C MET A 1 3.99 7.13 -1.69
N LEU A 2 2.89 6.53 -2.16
CA LEU A 2 1.56 6.79 -1.62
C LEU A 2 1.54 6.40 -0.14
N ARG A 3 1.00 7.26 0.72
CA ARG A 3 0.80 6.96 2.14
C ARG A 3 -0.46 6.10 2.32
N GLN A 4 -0.53 5.41 3.45
CA GLN A 4 -1.65 4.53 3.79
C GLN A 4 -3.02 5.23 3.63
N PHE A 5 -3.18 6.43 4.19
CA PHE A 5 -4.44 7.16 4.09
C PHE A 5 -4.76 7.60 2.66
N GLU A 6 -3.74 7.97 1.86
CA GLU A 6 -3.92 8.37 0.47
C GLU A 6 -4.42 7.18 -0.38
N LEU A 7 -4.00 5.95 -0.05
CA LEU A 7 -4.49 4.72 -0.69
C LEU A 7 -5.96 4.47 -0.33
N VAL A 8 -6.29 4.56 0.95
CA VAL A 8 -7.67 4.36 1.45
C VAL A 8 -8.62 5.38 0.85
N GLU A 9 -8.26 6.67 0.85
CA GLU A 9 -9.09 7.73 0.27
C GLU A 9 -9.32 7.51 -1.22
N ARG A 10 -8.27 7.10 -1.96
CA ARG A 10 -8.41 6.80 -3.39
C ARG A 10 -9.36 5.63 -3.62
N ILE A 11 -9.27 4.56 -2.86
CA ILE A 11 -10.19 3.41 -2.97
C ILE A 11 -11.62 3.84 -2.62
N LYS A 12 -11.82 4.54 -1.51
CA LYS A 12 -13.12 5.03 -1.07
C LYS A 12 -13.78 5.99 -2.07
N SER A 13 -12.99 6.68 -2.89
CA SER A 13 -13.52 7.58 -3.92
C SER A 13 -14.33 6.86 -5.01
N TYR A 14 -14.00 5.60 -5.32
CA TYR A 14 -14.72 4.79 -6.31
C TYR A 14 -15.49 3.60 -5.71
N ASP A 15 -15.14 3.18 -4.49
CA ASP A 15 -15.89 2.20 -3.70
C ASP A 15 -16.06 2.70 -2.25
N PRO A 16 -17.13 3.46 -1.95
CA PRO A 16 -17.39 3.97 -0.60
C PRO A 16 -17.57 2.87 0.47
N ASN A 17 -17.92 1.65 0.05
CA ASN A 17 -18.17 0.51 0.94
C ASN A 17 -16.93 -0.36 1.17
N ALA A 18 -15.78 -0.03 0.56
CA ALA A 18 -14.55 -0.76 0.72
C ALA A 18 -14.18 -0.95 2.20
N ASP A 19 -13.72 -2.14 2.57
CA ASP A 19 -13.31 -2.47 3.93
C ASP A 19 -11.96 -1.80 4.24
N GLU A 20 -12.03 -0.62 4.83
CA GLU A 20 -10.86 0.18 5.23
C GLU A 20 -9.96 -0.56 6.21
N ASP A 21 -10.53 -1.31 7.16
CA ASP A 21 -9.75 -2.06 8.14
C ASP A 21 -8.96 -3.19 7.46
N ALA A 22 -9.55 -3.87 6.47
CA ALA A 22 -8.84 -4.87 5.67
C ALA A 22 -7.68 -4.24 4.88
N ILE A 23 -7.90 -3.10 4.24
CA ILE A 23 -6.87 -2.37 3.48
C ILE A 23 -5.72 -1.94 4.41
N ASN A 24 -6.05 -1.42 5.59
CA ASN A 24 -5.07 -1.01 6.59
C ASN A 24 -4.23 -2.19 7.09
N ARG A 25 -4.86 -3.34 7.38
CA ARG A 25 -4.12 -4.56 7.76
C ARG A 25 -3.19 -5.04 6.64
N ALA A 26 -3.64 -4.99 5.39
CA ALA A 26 -2.82 -5.39 4.24
C ALA A 26 -1.60 -4.46 4.09
N TYR A 27 -1.77 -3.15 4.25
CA TYR A 27 -0.68 -2.17 4.22
C TYR A 27 0.38 -2.45 5.30
N VAL A 28 -0.06 -2.65 6.55
CA VAL A 28 0.84 -2.98 7.67
C VAL A 28 1.58 -4.30 7.43
N TYR A 29 0.88 -5.31 6.93
CA TYR A 29 1.48 -6.60 6.61
C TYR A 29 2.58 -6.46 5.55
N ALA A 30 2.29 -5.74 4.45
CA ALA A 30 3.27 -5.49 3.39
C ALA A 30 4.49 -4.71 3.91
N MET A 31 4.29 -3.69 4.75
CA MET A 31 5.38 -2.97 5.42
C MET A 31 6.22 -3.89 6.31
N LYS A 32 5.59 -4.78 7.07
CA LYS A 32 6.29 -5.75 7.94
C LYS A 32 7.15 -6.72 7.13
N MET A 33 6.62 -7.22 6.00
CA MET A 33 7.32 -8.22 5.19
C MET A 33 8.41 -7.60 4.31
N HIS A 34 8.22 -6.37 3.83
CA HIS A 34 9.05 -5.78 2.79
C HIS A 34 9.70 -4.45 3.17
N GLY A 35 9.48 -3.92 4.38
CA GLY A 35 9.95 -2.59 4.80
C GLY A 35 11.48 -2.45 4.84
N ALA A 36 12.19 -3.55 5.11
CA ALA A 36 13.66 -3.59 5.04
C ALA A 36 14.18 -4.22 3.74
N GLN A 37 13.30 -4.81 2.93
CA GLN A 37 13.69 -5.47 1.69
C GLN A 37 13.95 -4.44 0.60
N LYS A 38 14.99 -4.68 -0.19
CA LYS A 38 15.35 -3.86 -1.35
C LYS A 38 15.23 -4.64 -2.65
N ARG A 39 14.97 -3.93 -3.73
CA ARG A 39 15.04 -4.43 -5.11
C ARG A 39 16.49 -4.58 -5.55
N ALA A 40 16.70 -5.24 -6.69
CA ALA A 40 18.01 -5.27 -7.35
C ALA A 40 18.52 -3.85 -7.70
N SER A 41 17.61 -2.89 -7.93
CA SER A 41 17.95 -1.47 -8.13
C SER A 41 18.43 -0.75 -6.87
N GLY A 42 18.22 -1.32 -5.69
CA GLY A 42 18.48 -0.68 -4.39
C GLY A 42 17.28 0.04 -3.78
N ASP A 43 16.19 0.21 -4.54
CA ASP A 43 14.96 0.85 -4.05
C ASP A 43 14.25 -0.03 -3.01
N PRO A 44 13.50 0.56 -2.05
CA PRO A 44 12.64 -0.19 -1.15
C PRO A 44 11.65 -1.07 -1.93
N TYR A 45 11.56 -2.35 -1.60
CA TYR A 45 10.66 -3.27 -2.30
C TYR A 45 9.18 -2.88 -2.11
N PHE A 46 8.86 -2.34 -0.93
CA PHE A 46 7.52 -1.93 -0.53
C PHE A 46 6.88 -0.85 -1.42
N SER A 47 7.68 0.01 -2.08
CA SER A 47 7.13 1.11 -2.89
C SER A 47 6.26 0.61 -4.04
N HIS A 48 6.62 -0.52 -4.64
CA HIS A 48 5.94 -1.03 -5.82
C HIS A 48 4.55 -1.62 -5.58
N PRO A 49 4.33 -2.51 -4.59
CA PRO A 49 2.97 -2.96 -4.26
C PRO A 49 1.99 -1.82 -3.99
N ILE A 50 2.45 -0.72 -3.37
CA ILE A 50 1.62 0.45 -3.09
C ILE A 50 1.30 1.25 -4.36
N GLU A 51 2.27 1.43 -5.25
CA GLU A 51 2.03 2.08 -6.54
C GLU A 51 1.05 1.29 -7.41
N VAL A 52 1.13 -0.05 -7.40
CA VAL A 52 0.17 -0.92 -8.09
C VAL A 52 -1.23 -0.83 -7.49
N ALA A 53 -1.36 -0.80 -6.16
CA ALA A 53 -2.65 -0.66 -5.49
C ALA A 53 -3.32 0.70 -5.75
N GLY A 54 -2.52 1.72 -6.07
CA GLY A 54 -2.98 3.05 -6.41
C GLY A 54 -3.24 3.29 -7.90
N ILE A 55 -3.42 2.26 -8.73
CA ILE A 55 -3.86 2.41 -10.14
C ILE A 55 -5.39 2.54 -10.15
#